data_AF-A0AAJ6P875-F1
#
_entry.id   AF-A0AAJ6P875-F1
#
_cell.length_a   1.000
_cell.length_b   1.000
_cell.length_c   1.000
_cell.angle_alpha   90.00
_cell.angle_beta   90.00
_cell.angle_gamma   90.00
#
_symmetry.space_group_name_H-M   'P 1'
#
loop_
_entity.id
_entity.type
_entity.pdbx_description
1 polymer ?
#
loop_
_entity_poly.entity_id
_entity_poly.type
_entity_poly.pdbx_seq_one_letter_code
_entity_poly.pdbx_strand_id
1 'polypeptide(L)'
;MTALTALTLTSCSTATTEQYEATALTSYTWQVKYANNLTSDPQPRIETFAKTSVLNQNGIKPPGKVIGPDDQGLWWPTLPPRPSIDEVEQRKKPQEEAGKPELLKDVKYQISYGVGNAKKTLPTNYDVYRQVVKAYPTQQALQLTLGVNDNSVEKAEPVGK
;
A
#
# COMPACT_ATOMS: atom_id res chain seq x y z
N MET A 1 17.18 -17.68 44.12
CA MET A 1 16.25 -17.95 43.01
C MET A 1 16.53 -16.94 41.91
N THR A 2 17.36 -17.34 40.95
CA THR A 2 17.73 -16.49 39.80
C THR A 2 16.71 -16.78 38.70
N ALA A 3 15.79 -15.85 38.47
CA ALA A 3 14.82 -15.96 37.39
C ALA A 3 15.53 -15.69 36.06
N LEU A 4 15.69 -16.74 35.25
CA LEU A 4 16.14 -16.64 33.87
C LEU A 4 14.94 -16.17 33.03
N THR A 5 14.89 -14.89 32.69
CA THR A 5 13.89 -14.37 31.75
C THR A 5 14.27 -14.82 30.34
N ALA A 6 13.63 -15.88 29.85
CA ALA A 6 13.77 -16.31 28.46
C ALA A 6 13.12 -15.27 27.53
N LEU A 7 13.92 -14.52 26.77
CA LEU A 7 13.42 -13.76 25.64
C LEU A 7 13.06 -14.76 24.54
N THR A 8 11.77 -14.99 24.32
CA THR A 8 11.30 -15.65 23.11
C THR A 8 11.54 -14.71 21.94
N LEU A 9 12.65 -14.88 21.24
CA LEU A 9 12.88 -14.28 19.92
C LEU A 9 11.72 -14.74 19.02
N THR A 10 10.81 -13.83 18.68
CA THR A 10 9.80 -14.06 17.65
C THR A 10 10.54 -14.38 16.35
N SER A 11 10.62 -15.67 16.04
CA SER A 11 11.25 -16.21 14.84
C SER A 11 10.67 -15.52 13.60
N CYS A 12 11.55 -15.12 12.68
CA CYS A 12 11.19 -14.71 11.33
C CYS A 12 10.91 -16.00 10.54
N SER A 13 9.64 -16.38 10.42
CA SER A 13 9.25 -17.60 9.69
C SER A 13 9.52 -17.44 8.20
N THR A 14 9.80 -18.53 7.50
CA THR A 14 9.92 -18.53 6.04
C THR A 14 8.90 -19.45 5.40
N ALA A 15 8.48 -19.12 4.18
CA ALA A 15 7.57 -19.94 3.38
C ALA A 15 8.05 -19.98 1.93
N THR A 16 8.23 -21.18 1.38
CA THR A 16 8.57 -21.37 -0.03
C THR A 16 7.30 -21.67 -0.83
N THR A 17 7.11 -20.97 -1.94
CA THR A 17 5.91 -21.12 -2.77
C THR A 17 6.16 -20.79 -4.23
N GLU A 18 5.50 -21.53 -5.12
CA GLU A 18 5.40 -21.25 -6.56
C GLU A 18 4.08 -20.57 -6.91
N GLN A 19 3.11 -20.59 -5.99
CA GLN A 19 1.79 -20.04 -6.17
C GLN A 19 1.69 -18.71 -5.44
N TYR A 20 1.97 -17.63 -6.14
CA TYR A 20 1.92 -16.29 -5.58
C TYR A 20 1.42 -15.25 -6.58
N GLU A 21 0.87 -14.18 -6.03
CA GLU A 21 0.49 -12.98 -6.75
C GLU A 21 0.82 -11.78 -5.88
N ALA A 22 1.34 -10.71 -6.48
CA ALA A 22 1.55 -9.44 -5.78
C ALA A 22 0.68 -8.36 -6.40
N THR A 23 0.15 -7.51 -5.52
CA THR A 23 -0.65 -6.37 -5.92
C THR A 23 -0.11 -5.08 -5.33
N ALA A 24 -0.28 -3.99 -6.07
CA ALA A 24 -0.03 -2.63 -5.61
C ALA A 24 -1.24 -1.75 -5.97
N LEU A 25 -2.02 -1.35 -4.95
CA LEU A 25 -3.14 -0.45 -5.12
C LEU A 25 -2.63 0.99 -5.06
N THR A 26 -2.43 1.61 -6.22
CA THR A 26 -2.03 3.02 -6.33
C THR A 26 -3.27 3.90 -6.24
N SER A 27 -3.19 5.01 -5.51
CA SER A 27 -4.33 5.89 -5.26
C SER A 27 -3.96 7.37 -5.30
N TYR A 28 -4.84 8.16 -5.90
CA TYR A 28 -4.85 9.61 -5.77
C TYR A 28 -6.06 10.02 -4.92
N THR A 29 -5.83 10.82 -3.90
CA THR A 29 -6.89 11.32 -3.01
C THR A 29 -6.76 12.83 -2.86
N TRP A 30 -7.78 13.57 -3.24
CA TRP A 30 -7.89 14.98 -2.87
C TRP A 30 -8.37 15.09 -1.43
N GLN A 31 -7.60 15.80 -0.62
CA GLN A 31 -7.93 16.08 0.77
C GLN A 31 -7.78 17.56 1.09
N VAL A 32 -8.57 18.03 2.06
CA VAL A 32 -8.49 19.41 2.58
C VAL A 32 -8.47 19.36 4.09
N LYS A 33 -7.58 20.16 4.68
CA LYS A 33 -7.50 20.38 6.12
C LYS A 33 -8.46 21.50 6.54
N TYR A 34 -9.13 21.34 7.67
CA TYR A 34 -9.97 22.33 8.31
C TYR A 34 -9.57 22.46 9.77
N ALA A 35 -9.41 23.69 10.25
CA ALA A 35 -9.08 23.98 11.64
C ALA A 35 -9.46 25.42 11.98
N ASN A 36 -9.59 25.75 13.26
CA ASN A 36 -9.78 27.15 13.68
C ASN A 36 -8.54 28.02 13.40
N ASN A 37 -7.35 27.40 13.34
CA ASN A 37 -6.13 28.02 12.87
C ASN A 37 -5.25 26.95 12.23
N LEU A 38 -5.11 26.99 10.90
CA LEU A 38 -4.38 25.97 10.13
C LEU A 38 -2.88 25.92 10.40
N THR A 39 -2.30 26.94 11.05
CA THR A 39 -0.86 27.03 11.32
C THR A 39 -0.48 26.49 12.70
N SER A 40 -1.41 26.53 13.66
CA SER A 40 -1.12 26.16 15.07
C SER A 40 -1.89 24.96 15.56
N ASP A 41 -2.91 24.50 14.85
CA ASP A 41 -3.69 23.33 15.25
C ASP A 41 -2.89 22.04 14.99
N PRO A 42 -2.57 21.24 16.03
CA PRO A 42 -1.82 20.01 15.87
C PRO A 42 -2.63 18.89 15.23
N GLN A 43 -3.96 18.98 15.19
CA GLN A 43 -4.85 17.94 14.69
C GLN A 43 -5.98 18.54 13.84
N PRO A 44 -5.65 19.16 12.69
CA PRO A 44 -6.67 19.66 11.78
C PRO A 44 -7.55 18.51 11.29
N ARG A 45 -8.85 18.78 11.15
CA ARG A 45 -9.80 17.84 10.54
C ARG A 45 -9.47 17.70 9.06
N ILE A 46 -9.32 16.47 8.58
CA ILE A 46 -9.04 16.20 7.17
C ILE A 46 -10.29 15.62 6.51
N GLU A 47 -10.75 16.25 5.44
CA GLU A 47 -11.84 15.74 4.60
C GLU A 47 -11.32 15.22 3.28
N THR A 48 -11.86 14.09 2.83
CA THR A 48 -11.61 13.54 1.50
C THR A 48 -12.69 13.99 0.52
N PHE A 49 -12.27 14.48 -0.64
CA PHE A 49 -13.19 14.97 -1.69
C PHE A 49 -13.40 13.97 -2.80
N ALA A 50 -12.31 13.52 -3.41
CA ALA A 50 -12.34 12.58 -4.51
C ALA A 50 -11.16 11.64 -4.41
N LYS A 51 -11.41 10.35 -4.70
CA LYS A 51 -10.38 9.31 -4.69
C LYS A 51 -10.52 8.46 -5.94
N THR A 52 -9.41 8.22 -6.62
CA THR A 52 -9.31 7.22 -7.69
C THR A 52 -8.19 6.27 -7.34
N SER A 53 -8.36 5.00 -7.71
CA SER A 53 -7.40 3.93 -7.45
C SER A 53 -7.30 2.99 -8.63
N VAL A 54 -6.13 2.41 -8.86
CA VAL A 54 -5.96 1.29 -9.79
C VAL A 54 -5.15 0.17 -9.15
N LEU A 55 -5.60 -1.07 -9.34
CA LEU A 55 -4.91 -2.24 -8.86
C LEU A 55 -3.88 -2.69 -9.89
N ASN A 56 -2.61 -2.63 -9.52
CA ASN A 56 -1.52 -3.26 -10.27
C ASN A 56 -1.42 -4.70 -9.80
N GLN A 57 -1.44 -5.67 -10.71
CA GLN A 57 -1.30 -7.09 -10.39
C GLN A 57 -0.15 -7.68 -11.18
N ASN A 58 0.84 -8.23 -10.48
CA ASN A 58 2.01 -8.91 -11.04
C ASN A 58 2.77 -8.07 -12.11
N GLY A 59 2.68 -6.74 -12.04
CA GLY A 59 3.33 -5.84 -13.00
C GLY A 59 2.66 -5.78 -14.37
N ILE A 60 1.54 -6.46 -14.55
CA ILE A 60 0.74 -6.44 -15.78
C ILE A 60 -0.01 -5.11 -15.85
N LYS A 61 -0.02 -4.49 -17.04
CA LYS A 61 -0.75 -3.24 -17.28
C LYS A 61 -2.25 -3.43 -16.98
N PRO A 62 -2.82 -2.66 -16.05
CA PRO A 62 -4.26 -2.73 -15.78
C PRO A 62 -5.09 -2.27 -16.99
N PRO A 63 -6.31 -2.79 -17.16
CA PRO A 63 -7.21 -2.35 -18.21
C PRO A 63 -7.70 -0.90 -17.96
N GLY A 64 -8.13 -0.23 -19.03
CA GLY A 64 -8.73 1.12 -18.96
C GLY A 64 -7.73 2.27 -19.02
N LYS A 65 -8.17 3.46 -18.59
CA LYS A 65 -7.35 4.68 -18.59
C LYS A 65 -6.45 4.69 -17.35
N VAL A 66 -5.15 4.52 -17.58
CA VAL A 66 -4.10 4.55 -16.57
C VAL A 66 -2.93 5.41 -17.05
N ILE A 67 -2.18 5.95 -16.10
CA ILE A 67 -0.97 6.74 -16.32
C ILE A 67 0.23 5.88 -15.94
N GLY A 68 1.29 5.86 -16.75
CA GLY A 68 2.54 5.19 -16.43
C GLY A 68 3.06 4.20 -17.49
N PRO A 69 3.88 3.21 -17.08
CA PRO A 69 4.30 2.98 -15.70
C PRO A 69 5.22 4.12 -15.20
N ASP A 70 5.27 4.36 -13.89
CA ASP A 70 6.24 5.29 -13.29
C ASP A 70 7.63 4.65 -13.13
N ASP A 71 8.58 5.37 -12.51
CA ASP A 71 9.96 4.89 -12.29
C ASP A 71 10.04 3.63 -11.39
N GLN A 72 8.99 3.36 -10.61
CA GLN A 72 8.82 2.14 -9.82
C GLN A 72 8.09 1.03 -10.58
N GLY A 73 7.78 1.26 -11.85
CA GLY A 73 7.05 0.37 -12.73
C GLY A 73 5.58 0.21 -12.35
N LEU A 74 4.98 1.20 -11.67
CA LEU A 74 3.58 1.18 -11.24
C LEU A 74 2.70 2.02 -12.17
N TRP A 75 1.53 1.50 -12.46
CA TRP A 75 0.46 2.22 -13.14
C TRP A 75 -0.39 2.97 -12.12
N TRP A 76 -0.72 4.21 -12.45
CA TRP A 76 -1.50 5.13 -11.62
C TRP A 76 -2.88 5.36 -12.24
N PRO A 77 -3.91 5.59 -11.41
CA PRO A 77 -5.21 5.96 -11.95
C PRO A 77 -5.13 7.36 -12.56
N THR A 78 -6.08 7.70 -13.43
CA THR A 78 -6.25 9.10 -13.83
C THR A 78 -6.54 9.98 -12.62
N LEU A 79 -5.99 11.19 -12.63
CA LEU A 79 -6.16 12.14 -11.53
C LEU A 79 -7.66 12.45 -11.33
N PRO A 80 -8.20 12.33 -10.09
CA PRO A 80 -9.57 12.74 -9.83
C PRO A 80 -9.71 14.26 -9.98
N PRO A 81 -10.92 14.76 -10.29
CA PRO A 81 -11.16 16.20 -10.37
C PRO A 81 -10.79 16.86 -9.05
N ARG A 82 -10.06 17.99 -9.14
CA ARG A 82 -9.74 18.81 -7.98
C ARG A 82 -11.04 19.41 -7.43
N PRO A 83 -11.28 19.37 -6.12
CA PRO A 83 -12.48 19.99 -5.56
C PRO A 83 -12.48 21.50 -5.82
N SER A 84 -13.66 22.01 -6.13
CA SER A 84 -13.93 23.43 -6.31
C SER A 84 -13.93 24.18 -4.97
N ILE A 85 -13.82 25.51 -5.02
CA ILE A 85 -13.91 26.35 -3.82
C ILE A 85 -15.27 26.18 -3.15
N ASP A 86 -16.36 26.17 -3.92
CA ASP A 86 -17.72 26.00 -3.38
C ASP A 86 -17.89 24.68 -2.61
N GLU A 87 -17.39 23.57 -3.17
CA GLU A 87 -17.42 22.27 -2.48
C GLU A 87 -16.61 22.28 -1.17
N VAL A 88 -15.49 23.00 -1.16
CA VAL A 88 -14.63 23.14 0.04
C VAL A 88 -15.33 23.99 1.10
N GLU A 89 -15.89 25.13 0.73
CA GLU A 89 -16.60 26.02 1.64
C GLU A 89 -17.85 25.38 2.23
N GLN A 90 -18.57 24.56 1.44
CA GLN A 90 -19.75 23.84 1.90
C GLN A 90 -19.44 22.85 3.04
N ARG A 91 -18.22 22.30 3.09
CA ARG A 91 -17.80 21.32 4.12
C ARG A 91 -17.10 21.96 5.32
N LYS A 92 -16.98 23.29 5.35
CA LYS A 92 -16.38 24.08 6.43
C LYS A 92 -17.38 24.23 7.58
N LYS A 93 -16.96 23.95 8.81
CA LYS A 93 -17.78 24.20 10.01
C LYS A 93 -17.63 25.66 10.45
N PRO A 94 -18.55 26.17 11.29
CA PRO A 94 -18.38 27.51 11.88
C PRO A 94 -17.03 27.65 12.55
N GLN A 95 -16.38 28.81 12.38
CA GLN A 95 -15.07 29.18 12.93
C GLN A 95 -13.86 28.43 12.34
N GLU A 96 -14.07 27.43 11.48
CA GLU A 96 -12.97 26.79 10.77
C GLU A 96 -12.52 27.64 9.57
N GLU A 97 -11.22 27.60 9.31
CA GLU A 97 -10.59 27.95 8.06
C GLU A 97 -10.44 26.68 7.21
N ALA A 98 -10.55 26.82 5.89
CA ALA A 98 -10.29 25.74 4.96
C ALA A 98 -8.90 25.90 4.34
N GLY A 99 -8.11 24.83 4.36
CA GLY A 99 -6.82 24.76 3.69
C GLY A 99 -6.96 24.65 2.17
N LYS A 100 -5.82 24.68 1.48
CA LYS A 100 -5.79 24.40 0.05
C LYS A 100 -6.03 22.90 -0.18
N PRO A 101 -6.73 22.50 -1.26
CA PRO A 101 -6.77 21.10 -1.67
C PRO A 101 -5.36 20.58 -1.92
N GLU A 102 -5.03 19.49 -1.23
CA GLU A 102 -3.77 18.76 -1.33
C GLU A 102 -4.06 17.40 -1.97
N LEU A 103 -3.19 17.00 -2.92
CA LEU A 103 -3.27 15.69 -3.54
C LEU A 103 -2.38 14.72 -2.79
N LEU A 104 -2.98 13.75 -2.11
CA LEU A 104 -2.27 12.63 -1.51
C LEU A 104 -2.09 11.51 -2.54
N LYS A 105 -0.85 11.04 -2.67
CA LYS A 105 -0.44 9.91 -3.49
C LYS A 105 -0.08 8.74 -2.56
N ASP A 106 -0.73 7.60 -2.71
CA ASP A 106 -0.57 6.43 -1.82
C ASP A 106 -0.40 5.13 -2.62
N VAL A 107 0.34 4.16 -2.06
CA VAL A 107 0.48 2.81 -2.61
C VAL A 107 0.35 1.79 -1.50
N LYS A 108 -0.59 0.85 -1.66
CA LYS A 108 -0.74 -0.28 -0.74
C LYS A 108 -0.30 -1.57 -1.41
N TYR A 109 0.76 -2.18 -0.88
CA TYR A 109 1.29 -3.43 -1.39
C TYR A 109 0.73 -4.62 -0.62
N GLN A 110 0.34 -5.67 -1.35
CA GLN A 110 -0.06 -6.95 -0.79
C GLN A 110 0.54 -8.10 -1.61
N ILE A 111 0.78 -9.21 -0.95
CA ILE A 111 1.12 -10.48 -1.60
C ILE A 111 0.11 -11.53 -1.15
N SER A 112 -0.38 -12.29 -2.12
CA SER A 112 -1.14 -13.50 -1.89
C SER A 112 -0.29 -14.71 -2.24
N TYR A 113 -0.25 -15.73 -1.38
CA TYR A 113 0.51 -16.95 -1.65
C TYR A 113 -0.17 -18.19 -1.08
N GLY A 114 0.08 -19.35 -1.70
CA GLY A 114 -0.41 -20.64 -1.24
C GLY A 114 0.37 -21.19 -0.05
N VAL A 115 -0.33 -21.68 0.97
CA VAL A 115 0.21 -22.42 2.13
C VAL A 115 -0.69 -23.64 2.38
N GLY A 116 -0.18 -24.83 2.08
CA GLY A 116 -1.00 -26.05 2.09
C GLY A 116 -2.17 -25.94 1.11
N ASN A 117 -3.40 -26.12 1.61
CA ASN A 117 -4.63 -26.00 0.82
C ASN A 117 -5.29 -24.61 0.90
N ALA A 118 -4.64 -23.61 1.52
CA ALA A 118 -5.20 -22.28 1.73
C ALA A 118 -4.39 -21.20 1.00
N LYS A 119 -5.05 -20.12 0.58
CA LYS A 119 -4.43 -18.89 0.07
C LYS A 119 -4.37 -17.87 1.21
N LYS A 120 -3.18 -17.35 1.52
CA LYS A 120 -2.98 -16.29 2.51
C LYS A 120 -2.67 -14.99 1.79
N THR A 121 -3.31 -13.89 2.19
CA THR A 121 -3.03 -12.54 1.68
C THR A 121 -2.49 -11.69 2.81
N LEU A 122 -1.30 -11.13 2.63
CA LEU A 122 -0.62 -10.33 3.64
C LEU A 122 -0.18 -8.97 3.07
N PRO A 123 -0.13 -7.91 3.91
CA PRO A 123 0.56 -6.68 3.56
C PRO A 123 2.05 -6.96 3.31
N THR A 124 2.63 -6.15 2.44
CA THR A 124 4.05 -6.24 2.10
C THR A 124 4.60 -4.88 1.70
N ASN A 125 5.79 -4.85 1.08
CA ASN A 125 6.48 -3.66 0.65
C ASN A 125 6.80 -3.70 -0.86
N TYR A 126 7.36 -2.60 -1.36
CA TYR A 126 7.72 -2.44 -2.76
C TYR A 126 8.71 -3.51 -3.26
N ASP A 127 9.72 -3.86 -2.46
CA ASP A 127 10.77 -4.78 -2.87
C ASP A 127 10.21 -6.18 -3.11
N VAL A 128 9.34 -6.65 -2.21
CA VAL A 128 8.61 -7.92 -2.39
C VAL A 128 7.74 -7.88 -3.64
N TYR A 129 6.97 -6.80 -3.84
CA TYR A 129 6.17 -6.62 -5.05
C TYR A 129 7.05 -6.73 -6.32
N ARG A 130 8.19 -6.03 -6.37
CA ARG A 130 9.10 -6.09 -7.52
C ARG A 130 9.71 -7.46 -7.76
N GLN A 131 10.01 -8.21 -6.70
CA GLN A 131 10.54 -9.57 -6.85
C GLN A 131 9.49 -10.50 -7.44
N VAL A 132 8.23 -10.39 -6.99
CA VAL A 132 7.13 -11.13 -7.62
C VAL A 132 6.95 -10.73 -9.08
N VAL A 133 6.97 -9.44 -9.42
CA VAL A 133 6.89 -8.98 -10.83
C VAL A 133 7.97 -9.61 -11.72
N LYS A 134 9.20 -9.77 -11.20
CA LYS A 134 10.30 -10.39 -11.94
C LYS A 134 10.14 -11.90 -12.09
N ALA A 135 9.65 -12.58 -11.05
CA ALA A 135 9.56 -14.05 -11.00
C ALA A 135 8.26 -14.61 -11.61
N TYR A 136 7.18 -13.83 -11.64
CA TYR A 136 5.86 -14.26 -12.09
C TYR A 136 5.81 -14.75 -13.55
N PRO A 137 6.50 -14.13 -14.54
CA PRO A 137 6.46 -14.61 -15.92
C PRO A 137 7.01 -16.03 -16.10
N THR A 138 7.94 -16.46 -15.24
CA THR A 138 8.57 -17.79 -15.28
C THR A 138 8.05 -18.72 -14.18
N GLN A 139 7.12 -18.26 -13.35
CA GLN A 139 6.62 -18.96 -12.16
C GLN A 139 7.75 -19.49 -11.28
N GLN A 140 8.86 -18.75 -11.16
CA GLN A 140 10.01 -19.17 -10.37
C GLN A 140 9.62 -19.23 -8.89
N ALA A 141 9.94 -20.33 -8.19
CA ALA A 141 9.69 -20.44 -6.75
C ALA A 141 10.33 -19.29 -5.97
N LEU A 142 9.59 -18.74 -5.02
CA LEU A 142 10.05 -17.69 -4.11
C LEU A 142 10.08 -18.22 -2.68
N GLN A 143 11.15 -17.89 -1.96
CA GLN A 143 11.21 -17.96 -0.50
C GLN A 143 10.76 -16.61 0.06
N LEU A 144 9.68 -16.63 0.83
CA LEU A 144 9.12 -15.48 1.52
C LEU A 144 9.61 -15.46 2.96
N THR A 145 10.07 -14.30 3.42
CA THR A 145 10.39 -14.05 4.83
C THR A 145 9.24 -13.29 5.45
N LEU A 146 8.60 -13.89 6.47
CA LEU A 146 7.44 -13.33 7.13
C LEU A 146 7.86 -12.39 8.27
N GLY A 147 7.10 -11.31 8.43
CA GLY A 147 7.30 -10.36 9.52
C GLY A 147 6.82 -10.90 10.87
N VAL A 148 6.84 -10.03 11.88
CA VAL A 148 6.44 -10.38 13.25
C VAL A 148 5.02 -10.97 13.27
N ASN A 149 4.86 -12.10 13.96
CA ASN A 149 3.60 -12.85 14.05
C ASN A 149 3.05 -13.33 12.70
N ASP A 150 3.89 -13.45 11.67
CA ASP A 150 3.52 -13.88 10.32
C ASP A 150 2.40 -13.03 9.68
N ASN A 151 2.33 -11.73 10.02
CA ASN A 151 1.29 -10.81 9.60
C ASN A 151 1.66 -9.91 8.42
N SER A 152 2.88 -10.04 7.91
CA SER A 152 3.38 -9.35 6.72
C SER A 152 4.41 -10.22 6.01
N VAL A 153 4.72 -9.89 4.76
CA VAL A 153 5.90 -10.43 4.06
C VAL A 153 6.91 -9.30 3.92
N GLU A 154 8.10 -9.49 4.48
CA GLU A 154 9.15 -8.47 4.51
C GLU A 154 10.16 -8.64 3.39
N LYS A 155 10.36 -9.88 2.92
CA LYS A 155 11.31 -10.20 1.86
C LYS A 155 10.78 -11.32 0.97
N ALA A 156 11.15 -11.28 -0.29
CA ALA A 156 10.93 -12.37 -1.24
C ALA A 156 12.22 -12.58 -2.05
N GLU A 157 12.69 -13.82 -2.10
CA GLU A 157 13.92 -14.18 -2.78
C GLU A 157 13.67 -15.35 -3.72
N PRO A 158 14.24 -15.33 -4.93
CA PRO A 158 14.17 -16.49 -5.80
C PRO A 158 14.90 -17.67 -5.16
N VAL A 159 14.24 -18.85 -5.14
CA VAL A 159 14.91 -20.08 -4.72
C VAL A 159 15.95 -20.44 -5.80
N GLY A 160 17.19 -20.66 -5.37
CA GLY A 160 18.29 -21.08 -6.25
C GLY A 160 17.95 -22.41 -6.94
N LYS A 161 18.39 -22.55 -8.19
CA LYS A 161 18.42 -23.86 -8.86
C LYS A 161 19.54 -24.72 -8.29
#